data_AF-A0A8T1M967-F1
#
_entry.id   AF-A0A8T1M967-F1
#
_cell.length_a   1.000
_cell.length_b   1.000
_cell.length_c   1.000
_cell.angle_alpha   90.00
_cell.angle_beta   90.00
_cell.angle_gamma   90.00
#
_symmetry.space_group_name_H-M   'P 1'
#
loop_
_entity.id
_entity.type
_entity.pdbx_description
1 polymer ?
#
loop_
_entity_poly.entity_id
_entity_poly.type
_entity_poly.pdbx_seq_one_letter_code
_entity_poly.pdbx_strand_id
1 'polypeptide(L)'
;MIWFSMCSVASALLSPSLCCSKTSIEDWIIPMIYAGHIDHVIWLHPHWSNQLCNRRPTCYTVGEDKETKRLGLDIPEPYFYDDGVFCSEEDMNTRVKFGLTVASVHETNTLCKVCTDIVCVLLNQPFILDIDLDVFSTQNPFANKFTKDQMELIDHLYAPPPSLNIPLSPREINNPAVVLAHSVACARVLNGARRRQLTRLRQWLQCWESETLPPSSAIVVWPRELADLSKLVLSLEDIEMSNTVRQAVMETLRLASNRLSIVAEPPLLALGSEEKYVEEALAKLNATCAGDALQSSKAIGLRRVYSQIEESRSTLLSHRCYPGVPMKRRMSSPNCVCVDIQAKLKLRPFDSATGAPSTGNLPLSEVVDVERPMDVDADGSSSCAEAEPNVNRDLKVILTKLDDSLLSELTPSEPDPESEVAVGKNKPAAEGEVTPLCFMHYLWSGVANHDQDPLPHYVSTVQEQQEMREVIEGFLNRLHNPCVITVARSVNDNYTPADQVQSLQLGLLQALERVYGQDLLSVTLDYENSEADANHLKSLGFHVVSPEEQSFASRRISPISSARSDATVGGYRNEPGRKDIV
;
A
#
# COMPACT_ATOMS: atom_id res chain seq x y z
N MET A 1 -9.52 -9.59 13.59
CA MET A 1 -9.68 -8.12 13.63
C MET A 1 -11.01 -7.75 13.02
N ILE A 2 -11.74 -6.78 13.60
CA ILE A 2 -12.93 -6.17 12.98
C ILE A 2 -12.56 -4.75 12.61
N TRP A 3 -12.72 -4.38 11.34
CA TRP A 3 -12.34 -3.09 10.79
C TRP A 3 -13.53 -2.40 10.15
N PHE A 4 -13.85 -1.20 10.62
CA PHE A 4 -14.83 -0.32 10.01
C PHE A 4 -14.11 0.82 9.31
N SER A 5 -14.08 0.80 7.98
CA SER A 5 -13.38 1.82 7.19
C SER A 5 -14.04 2.09 5.85
N MET A 6 -13.82 3.31 5.37
CA MET A 6 -14.16 3.78 4.04
C MET A 6 -12.96 4.07 3.14
N CYS A 7 -11.76 4.17 3.70
CA CYS A 7 -10.56 4.49 2.95
C CYS A 7 -9.39 3.68 3.49
N SER A 8 -8.81 2.83 2.65
CA SER A 8 -7.40 2.46 2.82
C SER A 8 -6.75 2.58 1.45
N VAL A 9 -5.77 3.45 1.36
CA VAL A 9 -4.80 3.42 0.27
C VAL A 9 -3.59 2.75 0.89
N ALA A 10 -3.23 1.57 0.38
CA ALA A 10 -2.31 0.68 1.07
C ALA A 10 -0.85 1.16 1.00
N SER A 11 -0.20 1.45 2.13
CA SER A 11 1.26 1.48 2.27
C SER A 11 1.82 1.41 3.71
N ALA A 12 2.14 0.18 4.16
CA ALA A 12 3.29 -0.20 5.02
C ALA A 12 3.39 0.22 6.53
N LEU A 13 4.04 -0.68 7.28
CA LEU A 13 3.79 -1.12 8.67
C LEU A 13 4.61 -0.48 9.82
N LEU A 14 4.10 -0.53 11.08
CA LEU A 14 4.84 -0.55 12.39
C LEU A 14 4.18 -1.46 13.48
N SER A 15 4.87 -1.66 14.62
CA SER A 15 4.60 -2.66 15.70
C SER A 15 3.64 -2.17 16.79
N PRO A 16 2.88 -3.03 17.51
CA PRO A 16 1.73 -2.67 18.34
C PRO A 16 1.87 -1.48 19.32
N SER A 17 3.03 -1.30 19.98
CA SER A 17 3.23 -0.20 20.94
C SER A 17 4.00 0.99 20.37
N LEU A 18 4.42 0.92 19.10
CA LEU A 18 5.12 1.97 18.36
C LEU A 18 4.29 2.47 17.15
N CYS A 19 3.32 1.67 16.70
CA CYS A 19 2.41 1.90 15.58
C CYS A 19 1.63 3.20 15.78
N CYS A 20 1.08 3.41 16.98
CA CYS A 20 0.28 4.60 17.28
C CYS A 20 1.03 5.92 17.08
N SER A 21 2.38 5.92 17.12
CA SER A 21 3.17 7.16 17.04
C SER A 21 3.75 7.48 15.66
N LYS A 22 3.75 6.54 14.71
CA LYS A 22 4.54 6.65 13.46
C LYS A 22 3.91 6.06 12.20
N THR A 23 2.75 5.44 12.28
CA THR A 23 1.93 5.09 11.11
C THR A 23 0.67 5.91 11.15
N SER A 24 0.17 6.31 9.99
CA SER A 24 -1.24 6.60 9.89
C SER A 24 -2.02 5.28 10.10
N ILE A 25 -3.16 5.43 10.74
CA ILE A 25 -4.09 4.40 11.24
C ILE A 25 -4.52 3.37 10.18
N GLU A 26 -4.31 3.64 8.89
CA GLU A 26 -4.75 2.82 7.76
C GLU A 26 -3.78 1.68 7.35
N ASP A 27 -2.51 1.69 7.82
CA ASP A 27 -1.45 0.88 7.21
C ASP A 27 -0.91 -0.30 8.04
N TRP A 28 -1.48 -0.55 9.23
CA TRP A 28 -0.93 -1.51 10.18
C TRP A 28 -1.43 -2.95 10.01
N ILE A 29 -2.52 -3.16 9.26
CA ILE A 29 -3.26 -4.43 9.22
C ILE A 29 -2.53 -5.51 8.44
N ILE A 30 -2.33 -5.28 7.13
CA ILE A 30 -1.63 -6.21 6.23
C ILE A 30 -0.32 -6.71 6.83
N PRO A 31 0.49 -5.83 7.41
CA PRO A 31 1.79 -6.30 7.80
C PRO A 31 1.80 -6.91 9.23
N MET A 32 0.77 -6.67 10.07
CA MET A 32 0.48 -7.48 11.26
C MET A 32 0.02 -8.90 10.90
N ILE A 33 -0.69 -9.07 9.78
CA ILE A 33 -0.97 -10.38 9.20
C ILE A 33 0.35 -11.05 8.79
N TYR A 34 1.22 -10.33 8.06
CA TYR A 34 2.50 -10.88 7.60
C TYR A 34 3.42 -11.30 8.76
N ALA A 35 3.38 -10.59 9.89
CA ALA A 35 4.07 -10.96 11.12
C ALA A 35 3.43 -12.15 11.87
N GLY A 36 2.24 -12.59 11.46
CA GLY A 36 1.52 -13.72 12.05
C GLY A 36 0.73 -13.37 13.32
N HIS A 37 0.48 -12.09 13.59
CA HIS A 37 -0.31 -11.65 14.74
C HIS A 37 -1.82 -11.58 14.46
N ILE A 38 -2.19 -11.48 13.18
CA ILE A 38 -3.58 -11.50 12.71
C ILE A 38 -3.72 -12.65 11.73
N ASP A 39 -4.62 -13.59 12.04
CA ASP A 39 -4.97 -14.71 11.17
C ASP A 39 -6.25 -14.44 10.35
N HIS A 40 -7.11 -13.53 10.81
CA HIS A 40 -8.37 -13.20 10.14
C HIS A 40 -8.74 -11.70 10.24
N VAL A 41 -9.12 -11.11 9.11
CA VAL A 41 -9.67 -9.74 8.99
C VAL A 41 -11.15 -9.80 8.62
N ILE A 42 -11.97 -9.08 9.39
CA ILE A 42 -13.39 -8.87 9.13
C ILE A 42 -13.57 -7.39 8.79
N TRP A 43 -13.80 -7.10 7.52
CA TRP A 43 -14.06 -5.77 7.01
C TRP A 43 -15.57 -5.50 7.01
N LEU A 44 -16.01 -4.51 7.78
CA LEU A 44 -17.39 -4.06 7.84
C LEU A 44 -17.50 -2.66 7.25
N HIS A 45 -18.29 -2.50 6.19
CA HIS A 45 -18.37 -1.22 5.47
C HIS A 45 -19.81 -0.71 5.33
N PRO A 46 -20.03 0.61 5.24
CA PRO A 46 -21.36 1.16 5.04
C PRO A 46 -21.86 0.86 3.62
N HIS A 47 -23.17 1.00 3.39
CA HIS A 47 -23.79 0.61 2.11
C HIS A 47 -23.32 1.46 0.91
N TRP A 48 -22.76 2.64 1.17
CA TRP A 48 -22.22 3.54 0.16
C TRP A 48 -20.72 3.30 -0.11
N SER A 49 -20.06 2.38 0.57
CA SER A 49 -18.71 1.91 0.23
C SER A 49 -18.79 0.61 -0.57
N ASN A 50 -18.09 0.55 -1.70
CA ASN A 50 -18.09 -0.57 -2.64
C ASN A 50 -16.67 -0.99 -3.09
N GLN A 51 -15.64 -0.54 -2.37
CA GLN A 51 -14.23 -0.78 -2.70
C GLN A 51 -13.85 -2.27 -2.71
N LEU A 52 -14.42 -3.03 -1.78
CA LEU A 52 -14.24 -4.48 -1.69
C LEU A 52 -15.58 -5.19 -1.84
N CYS A 53 -15.58 -6.28 -2.60
CA CYS A 53 -16.79 -7.07 -2.78
C CYS A 53 -17.10 -7.89 -1.52
N ASN A 54 -18.36 -7.84 -1.09
CA ASN A 54 -18.88 -8.67 0.00
C ASN A 54 -18.57 -10.15 -0.22
N ARG A 55 -18.03 -10.79 0.82
CA ARG A 55 -17.61 -12.20 0.79
C ARG A 55 -17.66 -12.84 2.17
N ARG A 56 -17.98 -14.12 2.14
CA ARG A 56 -17.82 -15.04 3.29
C ARG A 56 -16.34 -15.20 3.65
N PRO A 57 -16.04 -15.76 4.84
CA PRO A 57 -14.70 -16.17 5.20
C PRO A 57 -13.98 -16.88 4.04
N THR A 58 -12.97 -16.24 3.49
CA THR A 58 -12.18 -16.71 2.34
C THR A 58 -10.70 -16.60 2.68
N CYS A 59 -9.89 -17.60 2.33
CA CYS A 59 -8.47 -17.61 2.63
C CYS A 59 -7.66 -17.00 1.49
N TYR A 60 -6.75 -16.09 1.84
CA TYR A 60 -5.81 -15.39 0.97
C TYR A 60 -4.39 -15.46 1.54
N THR A 61 -3.44 -14.91 0.82
CA THR A 61 -2.01 -14.91 1.13
C THR A 61 -1.47 -13.50 1.09
N VAL A 62 -0.72 -13.14 2.11
CA VAL A 62 0.21 -12.01 2.09
C VAL A 62 1.64 -12.55 1.99
N GLY A 63 2.48 -11.86 1.21
CA GLY A 63 3.86 -12.28 1.04
C GLY A 63 4.76 -11.22 0.45
N GLU A 64 6.07 -11.43 0.57
CA GLU A 64 7.06 -10.59 -0.13
C GLU A 64 7.09 -10.97 -1.62
N ASP A 65 6.77 -10.01 -2.48
CA ASP A 65 6.85 -10.14 -3.94
C ASP A 65 8.31 -10.34 -4.38
N LYS A 66 8.55 -11.38 -5.17
CA LYS A 66 9.85 -11.71 -5.74
C LYS A 66 10.47 -10.55 -6.52
N GLU A 67 9.65 -9.79 -7.24
CA GLU A 67 10.08 -8.71 -8.12
C GLU A 67 10.30 -7.41 -7.35
N THR A 68 9.27 -6.92 -6.65
CA THR A 68 9.32 -5.59 -6.02
C THR A 68 9.96 -5.59 -4.64
N LYS A 69 10.12 -6.75 -4.00
CA LYS A 69 10.55 -6.90 -2.59
C LYS A 69 9.61 -6.22 -1.59
N ARG A 70 8.40 -5.84 -2.01
CA ARG A 70 7.35 -5.27 -1.16
C ARG A 70 6.34 -6.35 -0.78
N LEU A 71 5.52 -6.07 0.22
CA LEU A 71 4.40 -6.93 0.54
C LEU A 71 3.33 -6.82 -0.55
N GLY A 72 2.79 -7.97 -0.95
CA GLY A 72 1.70 -8.08 -1.89
C GLY A 72 0.65 -9.09 -1.42
N LEU A 73 -0.54 -8.98 -2.00
CA LEU A 73 -1.72 -9.78 -1.66
C LEU A 73 -2.24 -10.54 -2.88
N ASP A 74 -2.70 -11.77 -2.69
CA ASP A 74 -3.28 -12.59 -3.76
C ASP A 74 -4.80 -12.41 -3.94
N ILE A 75 -5.35 -11.28 -3.48
CA ILE A 75 -6.77 -10.95 -3.61
C ILE A 75 -7.03 -10.36 -5.00
N PRO A 76 -7.74 -11.05 -5.92
CA PRO A 76 -7.86 -10.63 -7.31
C PRO A 76 -9.00 -9.61 -7.49
N GLU A 77 -8.91 -8.46 -6.82
CA GLU A 77 -9.90 -7.36 -6.86
C GLU A 77 -9.26 -6.06 -7.35
N PRO A 78 -10.04 -5.19 -8.05
CA PRO A 78 -9.59 -3.89 -8.55
C PRO A 78 -8.81 -3.11 -7.50
N TYR A 79 -9.37 -3.04 -6.29
CA TYR A 79 -8.77 -2.42 -5.13
C TYR A 79 -7.29 -2.75 -4.89
N PHE A 80 -6.83 -3.97 -5.22
CA PHE A 80 -5.42 -4.35 -5.05
C PHE A 80 -4.61 -4.27 -6.35
N TYR A 81 -5.15 -4.71 -7.49
CA TYR A 81 -4.38 -4.72 -8.73
C TYR A 81 -4.31 -3.34 -9.43
N ASP A 82 -5.27 -2.45 -9.19
CA ASP A 82 -5.26 -1.08 -9.71
C ASP A 82 -4.35 -0.15 -8.90
N ASP A 83 -3.96 -0.54 -7.69
CA ASP A 83 -2.90 0.11 -6.91
C ASP A 83 -1.52 -0.51 -7.16
N GLY A 84 -1.45 -1.60 -7.94
CA GLY A 84 -0.19 -2.27 -8.24
C GLY A 84 0.34 -3.14 -7.09
N VAL A 85 -0.50 -3.48 -6.11
CA VAL A 85 -0.12 -4.24 -4.90
C VAL A 85 -0.55 -5.72 -4.94
N PHE A 86 -1.26 -6.13 -5.99
CA PHE A 86 -1.57 -7.54 -6.20
C PHE A 86 -0.30 -8.35 -6.49
N CYS A 87 -0.17 -9.49 -5.82
CA CYS A 87 0.88 -10.46 -6.07
C CYS A 87 0.27 -11.85 -6.04
N SER A 88 0.51 -12.65 -7.06
CA SER A 88 0.04 -14.04 -7.06
C SER A 88 0.83 -14.85 -6.03
N GLU A 89 0.20 -15.85 -5.40
CA GLU A 89 0.90 -16.68 -4.41
C GLU A 89 2.18 -17.31 -4.98
N GLU A 90 2.18 -17.71 -6.25
CA GLU A 90 3.35 -18.28 -6.93
C GLU A 90 4.52 -17.29 -7.06
N ASP A 91 4.25 -16.00 -7.07
CA ASP A 91 5.22 -14.92 -7.22
C ASP A 91 5.75 -14.40 -5.85
N MET A 92 5.38 -15.02 -4.72
CA MET A 92 5.85 -14.65 -3.37
C MET A 92 7.02 -15.51 -2.87
N ASN A 93 7.97 -14.91 -2.14
CA ASN A 93 9.08 -15.59 -1.43
C ASN A 93 8.65 -16.18 -0.08
N THR A 94 7.95 -15.37 0.71
CA THR A 94 7.41 -15.69 2.03
C THR A 94 5.90 -15.64 1.96
N ARG A 95 5.21 -16.65 2.47
CA ARG A 95 3.74 -16.74 2.39
C ARG A 95 3.15 -16.87 3.77
N VAL A 96 2.17 -16.05 4.07
CA VAL A 96 1.34 -16.14 5.27
C VAL A 96 -0.11 -16.14 4.83
N LYS A 97 -0.81 -17.21 5.19
CA LYS A 97 -2.23 -17.36 4.90
C LYS A 97 -3.04 -16.62 5.96
N PHE A 98 -4.12 -15.98 5.54
CA PHE A 98 -5.07 -15.32 6.42
C PHE A 98 -6.48 -15.40 5.86
N GLY A 99 -7.48 -15.26 6.73
CA GLY A 99 -8.87 -15.19 6.34
C GLY A 99 -9.33 -13.73 6.14
N LEU A 100 -10.17 -13.50 5.14
CA LEU A 100 -10.85 -12.23 4.90
C LEU A 100 -12.37 -12.48 4.82
N THR A 101 -13.12 -11.70 5.58
CA THR A 101 -14.58 -11.58 5.48
C THR A 101 -14.90 -10.13 5.17
N VAL A 102 -15.77 -9.86 4.19
CA VAL A 102 -16.23 -8.51 3.85
C VAL A 102 -17.75 -8.50 3.88
N ALA A 103 -18.34 -7.57 4.63
CA ALA A 103 -19.77 -7.45 4.77
C ALA A 103 -20.21 -6.01 4.98
N SER A 104 -21.45 -5.67 4.58
CA SER A 104 -22.01 -4.36 4.91
C SER A 104 -22.46 -4.31 6.38
N VAL A 105 -22.27 -3.17 7.05
CA VAL A 105 -22.77 -2.92 8.42
C VAL A 105 -24.28 -3.16 8.51
N HIS A 106 -25.07 -2.72 7.53
CA HIS A 106 -26.53 -2.88 7.53
C HIS A 106 -26.99 -4.32 7.25
N GLU A 107 -26.14 -5.16 6.65
CA GLU A 107 -26.43 -6.57 6.43
C GLU A 107 -26.28 -7.41 7.70
N THR A 108 -25.78 -6.83 8.81
CA THR A 108 -25.50 -7.56 10.05
C THR A 108 -26.71 -7.72 11.00
N ASN A 109 -27.77 -8.39 10.55
CA ASN A 109 -28.79 -8.95 11.47
C ASN A 109 -28.29 -10.30 12.04
N THR A 110 -28.42 -10.59 13.34
CA THR A 110 -28.01 -11.90 13.94
C THR A 110 -28.59 -13.12 13.27
N LEU A 111 -29.73 -12.99 12.63
CA LEU A 111 -30.39 -14.10 11.94
C LEU A 111 -29.87 -14.28 10.50
N CYS A 112 -29.04 -13.35 10.00
CA CYS A 112 -28.43 -13.48 8.69
C CYS A 112 -27.22 -14.42 8.77
N LYS A 113 -26.97 -15.11 7.65
CA LYS A 113 -25.90 -16.10 7.53
C LYS A 113 -24.51 -15.45 7.70
N VAL A 114 -24.35 -14.19 7.31
CA VAL A 114 -23.10 -13.43 7.43
C VAL A 114 -22.73 -13.16 8.90
N CYS A 115 -23.68 -12.72 9.73
CA CYS A 115 -23.48 -12.58 11.17
C CYS A 115 -23.10 -13.89 11.83
N THR A 116 -23.75 -14.99 11.42
CA THR A 116 -23.40 -16.31 11.93
C THR A 116 -21.95 -16.65 11.57
N ASP A 117 -21.55 -16.43 10.31
CA ASP A 117 -20.17 -16.67 9.85
C ASP A 117 -19.17 -15.82 10.65
N ILE A 118 -19.45 -14.53 10.90
CA ILE A 118 -18.61 -13.62 11.69
C ILE A 118 -18.50 -14.08 13.15
N VAL A 119 -19.64 -14.38 13.80
CA VAL A 119 -19.66 -14.87 15.19
C VAL A 119 -18.90 -16.18 15.30
N CYS A 120 -18.99 -17.07 14.30
CA CYS A 120 -18.23 -18.32 14.27
C CYS A 120 -16.72 -18.08 14.15
N VAL A 121 -16.27 -17.13 13.32
CA VAL A 121 -14.86 -16.74 13.21
C VAL A 121 -14.34 -16.20 14.54
N LEU A 122 -15.15 -15.40 15.25
CA LEU A 122 -14.76 -14.76 16.51
C LEU A 122 -14.98 -15.63 17.75
N LEU A 123 -15.60 -16.80 17.62
CA LEU A 123 -16.02 -17.59 18.78
C LEU A 123 -14.81 -17.99 19.65
N ASN A 124 -14.71 -17.38 20.83
CA ASN A 124 -13.59 -17.54 21.78
C ASN A 124 -12.22 -17.10 21.25
N GLN A 125 -12.18 -16.22 20.25
CA GLN A 125 -10.93 -15.71 19.68
C GLN A 125 -10.67 -14.26 20.12
N PRO A 126 -9.49 -13.92 20.67
CA PRO A 126 -9.17 -12.52 20.94
C PRO A 126 -9.20 -11.71 19.65
N PHE A 127 -9.81 -10.52 19.68
CA PHE A 127 -9.83 -9.63 18.52
C PHE A 127 -9.54 -8.18 18.89
N ILE A 128 -9.07 -7.45 17.89
CA ILE A 128 -8.92 -6.00 17.87
C ILE A 128 -10.12 -5.42 17.13
N LEU A 129 -10.73 -4.38 17.69
CA LEU A 129 -11.79 -3.60 17.06
C LEU A 129 -11.21 -2.27 16.60
N ASP A 130 -11.26 -2.00 15.31
CA ASP A 130 -10.72 -0.81 14.68
C ASP A 130 -11.84 -0.07 13.94
N ILE A 131 -11.98 1.22 14.24
CA ILE A 131 -13.11 2.04 13.77
C ILE A 131 -12.62 3.38 13.27
N ASP A 132 -12.80 3.63 11.97
CA ASP A 132 -12.64 4.94 11.36
C ASP A 132 -13.94 5.73 11.52
N LEU A 133 -13.85 6.98 11.97
CA LEU A 133 -15.03 7.84 12.14
C LEU A 133 -15.72 8.16 10.79
N ASP A 134 -14.96 8.09 9.69
CA ASP A 134 -15.49 8.30 8.35
C ASP A 134 -16.50 7.22 7.94
N VAL A 135 -16.54 6.05 8.61
CA VAL A 135 -17.57 5.03 8.42
C VAL A 135 -18.98 5.59 8.61
N PHE A 136 -19.14 6.57 9.50
CA PHE A 136 -20.43 7.18 9.81
C PHE A 136 -20.79 8.31 8.84
N SER A 137 -19.79 8.98 8.29
CA SER A 137 -19.94 10.12 7.38
C SER A 137 -18.59 10.43 6.76
N THR A 138 -18.52 10.38 5.43
CA THR A 138 -17.29 10.64 4.70
C THR A 138 -17.46 11.76 3.70
N GLN A 139 -16.40 12.51 3.45
CA GLN A 139 -16.32 13.44 2.35
C GLN A 139 -15.04 13.15 1.55
N ASN A 140 -15.14 13.14 0.23
CA ASN A 140 -13.97 13.17 -0.63
C ASN A 140 -13.23 14.52 -0.49
N PRO A 141 -12.01 14.56 0.09
CA PRO A 141 -11.27 15.80 0.33
C PRO A 141 -10.68 16.38 -0.97
N PHE A 142 -10.66 15.59 -2.05
CA PHE A 142 -10.10 15.95 -3.34
C PHE A 142 -11.14 16.39 -4.37
N ALA A 143 -12.44 16.35 -4.03
CA ALA A 143 -13.54 16.63 -4.96
C ALA A 143 -13.42 17.97 -5.69
N ASN A 144 -12.82 18.98 -5.04
CA ASN A 144 -12.60 20.32 -5.60
C ASN A 144 -11.11 20.70 -5.68
N LYS A 145 -10.19 19.74 -5.51
CA LYS A 145 -8.74 20.02 -5.50
C LYS A 145 -8.19 20.30 -6.89
N PHE A 146 -8.77 19.69 -7.92
CA PHE A 146 -8.31 19.81 -9.30
C PHE A 146 -9.37 20.45 -10.17
N THR A 147 -8.94 21.26 -11.13
CA THR A 147 -9.83 21.77 -12.18
C THR A 147 -10.29 20.64 -13.09
N LYS A 148 -11.37 20.86 -13.85
CA LYS A 148 -11.86 19.88 -14.81
C LYS A 148 -10.78 19.45 -15.81
N ASP A 149 -10.05 20.42 -16.37
CA ASP A 149 -8.97 20.15 -17.33
C ASP A 149 -7.83 19.35 -16.69
N GLN A 150 -7.50 19.63 -15.42
CA GLN A 150 -6.52 18.83 -14.67
C GLN A 150 -7.01 17.41 -14.44
N MET A 151 -8.28 17.21 -14.09
CA MET A 151 -8.85 15.89 -13.88
C MET A 151 -8.88 15.06 -15.18
N GLU A 152 -9.23 15.68 -16.31
CA GLU A 152 -9.16 15.02 -17.63
C GLU A 152 -7.73 14.54 -17.97
N LEU A 153 -6.71 15.34 -17.63
CA LEU A 153 -5.30 14.94 -17.78
C LEU A 153 -4.91 13.83 -16.80
N ILE A 154 -5.36 13.91 -15.53
CA ILE A 154 -5.10 12.90 -14.50
C ILE A 154 -5.70 11.57 -14.95
N ASP A 155 -6.96 11.52 -15.36
CA ASP A 155 -7.61 10.30 -15.84
C ASP A 155 -6.90 9.71 -17.07
N HIS A 156 -6.54 10.55 -18.05
CA HIS A 156 -5.85 10.08 -19.24
C HIS A 156 -4.50 9.41 -18.94
N LEU A 157 -3.79 9.90 -17.91
CA LEU A 157 -2.46 9.41 -17.53
C LEU A 157 -2.51 8.29 -16.49
N TYR A 158 -3.38 8.42 -15.50
CA TYR A 158 -3.40 7.64 -14.25
C TYR A 158 -4.62 6.75 -14.08
N ALA A 159 -5.63 6.77 -14.96
CA ALA A 159 -6.69 5.77 -14.89
C ALA A 159 -6.08 4.36 -15.05
N PRO A 160 -6.55 3.36 -14.27
CA PRO A 160 -6.05 2.00 -14.38
C PRO A 160 -6.28 1.41 -15.78
N PRO A 161 -5.50 0.39 -16.18
CA PRO A 161 -5.75 -0.34 -17.41
C PRO A 161 -7.19 -0.85 -17.47
N PRO A 162 -7.87 -0.77 -18.64
CA PRO A 162 -9.25 -1.21 -18.76
C PRO A 162 -9.39 -2.70 -18.45
N SER A 163 -10.51 -3.07 -17.83
CA SER A 163 -10.81 -4.45 -17.44
C SER A 163 -10.78 -5.42 -18.62
N LEU A 164 -10.35 -6.66 -18.33
CA LEU A 164 -10.28 -7.73 -19.32
C LEU A 164 -11.65 -8.40 -19.48
N ASN A 165 -12.29 -8.17 -20.62
CA ASN A 165 -13.55 -8.84 -20.99
C ASN A 165 -13.28 -10.22 -21.60
N ILE A 166 -12.88 -11.18 -20.76
CA ILE A 166 -12.70 -12.58 -21.17
C ILE A 166 -13.93 -13.37 -20.71
N PRO A 167 -14.84 -13.78 -21.62
CA PRO A 167 -16.07 -14.44 -21.23
C PRO A 167 -15.81 -15.89 -20.81
N LEU A 168 -16.38 -16.28 -19.66
CA LEU A 168 -16.45 -17.67 -19.23
C LEU A 168 -17.72 -18.32 -19.77
N SER A 169 -17.64 -19.59 -20.17
CA SER A 169 -18.82 -20.38 -20.52
C SER A 169 -19.70 -20.65 -19.29
N PRO A 170 -20.99 -20.98 -19.47
CA PRO A 170 -21.87 -21.31 -18.35
C PRO A 170 -21.35 -22.45 -17.46
N ARG A 171 -20.57 -23.38 -18.00
CA ARG A 171 -19.96 -24.48 -17.23
C ARG A 171 -18.80 -23.99 -16.36
N GLU A 172 -18.01 -23.06 -16.86
CA GLU A 172 -16.85 -22.49 -16.16
C GLU A 172 -17.29 -21.54 -15.05
N ILE A 173 -18.35 -20.75 -15.27
CA ILE A 173 -18.94 -19.85 -14.26
C ILE A 173 -19.39 -20.64 -13.02
N ASN A 174 -19.89 -21.86 -13.21
CA ASN A 174 -20.36 -22.72 -12.12
C ASN A 174 -19.22 -23.50 -11.42
N ASN A 175 -17.96 -23.33 -11.85
CA ASN A 175 -16.80 -23.96 -11.23
C ASN A 175 -15.97 -22.91 -10.47
N PRO A 176 -16.06 -22.85 -9.13
CA PRO A 176 -15.36 -21.85 -8.32
C PRO A 176 -13.85 -21.84 -8.54
N ALA A 177 -13.21 -22.99 -8.78
CA ALA A 177 -11.78 -23.07 -9.02
C ALA A 177 -11.39 -22.41 -10.34
N VAL A 178 -12.22 -22.58 -11.38
CA VAL A 178 -12.01 -21.94 -12.68
C VAL A 178 -12.23 -20.43 -12.58
N VAL A 179 -13.29 -20.01 -11.90
CA VAL A 179 -13.58 -18.58 -11.67
C VAL A 179 -12.42 -17.92 -10.91
N LEU A 180 -11.91 -18.54 -9.85
CA LEU A 180 -10.77 -18.00 -9.10
C LEU A 180 -9.51 -17.94 -9.95
N ALA A 181 -9.16 -19.02 -10.66
CA ALA A 181 -7.99 -19.05 -11.53
C ALA A 181 -8.06 -17.99 -12.64
N HIS A 182 -9.25 -17.81 -13.22
CA HIS A 182 -9.52 -16.75 -14.20
C HIS A 182 -9.30 -15.36 -13.61
N SER A 183 -9.90 -15.08 -12.44
CA SER A 183 -9.74 -13.78 -11.76
C SER A 183 -8.28 -13.49 -11.40
N VAL A 184 -7.55 -14.48 -10.88
CA VAL A 184 -6.11 -14.36 -10.55
C VAL A 184 -5.28 -14.07 -11.81
N ALA A 185 -5.56 -14.75 -12.93
CA ALA A 185 -4.87 -14.51 -14.19
C ALA A 185 -5.12 -13.09 -14.72
N CYS A 186 -6.38 -12.63 -14.69
CA CYS A 186 -6.74 -11.26 -15.08
C CYS A 186 -6.05 -10.22 -14.19
N ALA A 187 -6.13 -10.40 -12.87
CA ALA A 187 -5.48 -9.52 -11.89
C ALA A 187 -3.97 -9.44 -12.13
N ARG A 188 -3.30 -10.56 -12.41
CA ARG A 188 -1.84 -10.57 -12.71
C ARG A 188 -1.50 -9.72 -13.94
N VAL A 189 -2.27 -9.83 -15.01
CA VAL A 189 -2.05 -9.08 -16.25
C VAL A 189 -2.30 -7.58 -16.03
N LEU A 190 -3.42 -7.23 -15.40
CA LEU A 190 -3.80 -5.86 -15.10
C LEU A 190 -2.81 -5.20 -14.14
N ASN A 191 -2.46 -5.87 -13.05
CA ASN A 191 -1.44 -5.43 -12.09
C ASN A 191 -0.08 -5.19 -12.76
N GLY A 192 0.35 -6.11 -13.63
CA GLY A 192 1.60 -5.94 -14.38
C GLY A 192 1.56 -4.72 -15.31
N ALA A 193 0.45 -4.48 -15.99
CA ALA A 193 0.26 -3.28 -16.81
C ALA A 193 0.23 -2.00 -15.97
N ARG A 194 -0.47 -2.03 -14.83
CA ARG A 194 -0.58 -0.92 -13.89
C ARG A 194 0.77 -0.52 -13.30
N ARG A 195 1.55 -1.49 -12.80
CA ARG A 195 2.91 -1.25 -12.27
C ARG A 195 3.81 -0.60 -13.32
N ARG A 196 3.75 -1.04 -14.58
CA ARG A 196 4.53 -0.43 -15.68
C ARG A 196 4.09 1.00 -15.99
N GLN A 197 2.78 1.27 -16.02
CA GLN A 197 2.22 2.62 -16.21
C GLN A 197 2.73 3.56 -15.13
N LEU A 198 2.52 3.21 -13.85
CA LEU A 198 2.94 4.05 -12.71
C LEU A 198 4.46 4.25 -12.68
N THR A 199 5.23 3.19 -12.92
CA THR A 199 6.71 3.26 -12.96
C THR A 199 7.19 4.24 -14.01
N ARG A 200 6.64 4.21 -15.23
CA ARG A 200 7.05 5.12 -16.31
C ARG A 200 6.74 6.58 -15.99
N LEU A 201 5.54 6.86 -15.48
CA LEU A 201 5.15 8.21 -15.07
C LEU A 201 6.05 8.73 -13.94
N ARG A 202 6.30 7.90 -12.93
CA ARG A 202 7.22 8.23 -11.81
C ARG A 202 8.61 8.55 -12.31
N GLN A 203 9.18 7.72 -13.19
CA GLN A 203 10.51 7.94 -13.75
C GLN A 203 10.62 9.27 -14.51
N TRP A 204 9.56 9.71 -15.20
CA TRP A 204 9.57 11.00 -15.89
C TRP A 204 9.55 12.17 -14.91
N LEU A 205 8.75 12.08 -13.86
CA LEU A 205 8.74 13.07 -12.78
C LEU A 205 10.09 13.16 -12.08
N GLN A 206 10.70 12.02 -11.75
CA GLN A 206 12.05 11.93 -11.17
C GLN A 206 13.12 12.53 -12.09
N CYS A 207 13.00 12.36 -13.41
CA CYS A 207 13.91 13.03 -14.36
C CYS A 207 13.85 14.55 -14.19
N TRP A 208 12.64 15.12 -14.09
CA TRP A 208 12.45 16.56 -13.92
C TRP A 208 12.91 17.05 -12.55
N GLU A 209 12.58 16.35 -11.45
CA GLU A 209 13.09 16.66 -10.10
C GLU A 209 14.61 16.62 -10.06
N SER A 210 15.22 15.68 -10.79
CA SER A 210 16.67 15.61 -10.97
C SER A 210 17.20 16.63 -11.98
N GLU A 211 16.39 17.59 -12.45
CA GLU A 211 16.69 18.65 -13.43
C GLU A 211 17.15 18.14 -14.81
N THR A 212 16.63 17.01 -15.25
CA THR A 212 16.94 16.36 -16.54
C THR A 212 15.68 16.16 -17.39
N LEU A 213 15.88 15.79 -18.66
CA LEU A 213 14.78 15.42 -19.56
C LEU A 213 14.47 13.91 -19.48
N PRO A 214 13.20 13.51 -19.59
CA PRO A 214 12.79 12.12 -19.78
C PRO A 214 13.47 11.48 -21.00
N PRO A 215 13.76 10.16 -20.98
CA PRO A 215 14.51 9.46 -22.02
C PRO A 215 14.07 9.80 -23.45
N SER A 216 15.02 9.89 -24.39
CA SER A 216 14.72 10.21 -25.79
C SER A 216 13.73 9.19 -26.40
N SER A 217 13.79 7.93 -25.97
CA SER A 217 12.83 6.88 -26.32
C SER A 217 11.40 7.23 -25.87
N ALA A 218 11.23 7.78 -24.67
CA ALA A 218 9.92 8.16 -24.15
C ALA A 218 9.29 9.28 -24.97
N ILE A 219 10.06 10.33 -25.29
CA ILE A 219 9.60 11.45 -26.14
C ILE A 219 9.16 10.94 -27.52
N VAL A 220 9.82 9.90 -28.03
CA VAL A 220 9.53 9.36 -29.37
C VAL A 220 8.30 8.44 -29.38
N VAL A 221 8.13 7.63 -28.33
CA VAL A 221 7.09 6.60 -28.23
C VAL A 221 5.79 7.14 -27.63
N TRP A 222 5.87 7.93 -26.56
CA TRP A 222 4.74 8.49 -25.80
C TRP A 222 4.72 10.03 -25.80
N PRO A 223 4.76 10.69 -26.98
CA PRO A 223 4.78 12.14 -27.03
C PRO A 223 3.47 12.77 -26.54
N ARG A 224 2.35 12.06 -26.60
CA ARG A 224 1.07 12.59 -26.12
C ARG A 224 1.04 12.62 -24.61
N GLU A 225 1.35 11.49 -23.97
CA GLU A 225 1.35 11.32 -22.52
C GLU A 225 2.40 12.23 -21.86
N LEU A 226 3.58 12.38 -22.46
CA LEU A 226 4.58 13.34 -21.95
C LEU A 226 4.13 14.79 -22.08
N ALA A 227 3.46 15.15 -23.18
CA ALA A 227 2.92 16.50 -23.33
C ALA A 227 1.81 16.76 -22.31
N ASP A 228 0.92 15.79 -22.09
CA ASP A 228 -0.18 15.90 -21.15
C ASP A 228 0.31 15.95 -19.70
N LEU A 229 1.29 15.11 -19.32
CA LEU A 229 1.93 15.17 -18.01
C LEU A 229 2.65 16.52 -17.80
N SER A 230 3.32 17.04 -18.83
CA SER A 230 3.99 18.32 -18.76
C SER A 230 3.00 19.48 -18.57
N LYS A 231 1.85 19.45 -19.27
CA LYS A 231 0.75 20.43 -19.06
C LYS A 231 0.18 20.32 -17.66
N LEU A 232 -0.06 19.10 -17.17
CA LEU A 232 -0.57 18.87 -15.83
C LEU A 232 0.36 19.50 -14.79
N VAL A 233 1.65 19.18 -14.83
CA VAL A 233 2.65 19.75 -13.92
C VAL A 233 2.72 21.28 -14.01
N LEU A 234 2.76 21.84 -15.23
CA LEU A 234 2.82 23.30 -15.42
C LEU A 234 1.54 24.04 -15.01
N SER A 235 0.42 23.33 -14.88
CA SER A 235 -0.86 23.89 -14.43
C SER A 235 -1.00 23.98 -12.91
N LEU A 236 -0.06 23.40 -12.15
CA LEU A 236 -0.09 23.42 -10.68
C LEU A 236 0.42 24.78 -10.19
N GLU A 237 -0.48 25.60 -9.65
CA GLU A 237 -0.14 26.92 -9.11
C GLU A 237 0.49 26.83 -7.71
N ASP A 238 0.09 25.81 -6.93
CA ASP A 238 0.47 25.65 -5.52
C ASP A 238 1.82 24.95 -5.30
N ILE A 239 2.46 24.46 -6.37
CA ILE A 239 3.73 23.74 -6.25
C ILE A 239 4.89 24.66 -6.60
N GLU A 240 5.72 24.96 -5.59
CA GLU A 240 6.98 25.66 -5.81
C GLU A 240 7.95 24.78 -6.59
N MET A 241 8.13 25.08 -7.87
CA MET A 241 9.09 24.42 -8.74
C MET A 241 10.26 25.35 -9.02
N SER A 242 11.49 24.82 -8.92
CA SER A 242 12.67 25.58 -9.32
C SER A 242 12.62 25.96 -10.82
N ASN A 243 13.31 27.03 -11.18
CA ASN A 243 13.34 27.50 -12.58
C ASN A 243 13.94 26.44 -13.52
N THR A 244 14.90 25.65 -13.05
CA THR A 244 15.55 24.57 -13.82
C THR A 244 14.58 23.42 -14.08
N VAL A 245 13.83 22.99 -13.06
CA VAL A 245 12.77 21.97 -13.21
C VAL A 245 11.71 22.48 -14.18
N ARG A 246 11.22 23.72 -13.99
CA ARG A 246 10.22 24.34 -14.89
C ARG A 246 10.72 24.39 -16.34
N GLN A 247 11.98 24.75 -16.56
CA GLN A 247 12.59 24.74 -17.89
C GLN A 247 12.65 23.34 -18.50
N ALA A 248 13.02 22.32 -17.71
CA ALA A 248 13.04 20.93 -18.18
C ALA A 248 11.64 20.44 -18.59
N VAL A 249 10.60 20.78 -17.83
CA VAL A 249 9.21 20.43 -18.15
C VAL A 249 8.74 21.16 -19.42
N MET A 250 8.97 22.47 -19.53
CA MET A 250 8.61 23.24 -20.73
C MET A 250 9.34 22.73 -21.98
N GLU A 251 10.61 22.37 -21.86
CA GLU A 251 11.38 21.83 -22.98
C GLU A 251 10.90 20.44 -23.37
N THR A 252 10.52 19.60 -22.39
CA THR A 252 9.88 18.30 -22.64
C THR A 252 8.57 18.49 -23.42
N LEU A 253 7.72 19.42 -22.98
CA LEU A 253 6.47 19.75 -23.66
C LEU A 253 6.70 20.21 -25.11
N ARG A 254 7.72 21.06 -25.34
CA ARG A 254 8.08 21.55 -26.67
C ARG A 254 8.52 20.40 -27.60
N LEU A 255 9.40 19.53 -27.12
CA LEU A 255 9.90 18.38 -27.88
C LEU A 255 8.79 17.37 -28.19
N ALA A 256 7.94 17.07 -27.21
CA ALA A 256 6.80 16.18 -27.35
C ALA A 256 5.75 16.74 -28.34
N SER A 257 5.45 18.03 -28.25
CA SER A 257 4.54 18.72 -29.19
C SER A 257 5.08 18.73 -30.62
N ASN A 258 6.40 18.90 -30.79
CA ASN A 258 7.01 18.81 -32.11
C ASN A 258 7.00 17.37 -32.67
N ARG A 259 7.17 16.36 -31.81
CA ARG A 259 7.03 14.95 -32.22
C ARG A 259 5.62 14.65 -32.74
N LEU A 260 4.59 15.20 -32.09
CA LEU A 260 3.18 15.06 -32.50
C LEU A 260 2.86 15.75 -33.84
N SER A 261 3.52 16.86 -34.16
CA SER A 261 3.27 17.57 -35.42
C SER A 261 3.91 16.89 -36.64
N ILE A 262 4.92 16.05 -36.45
CA ILE A 262 5.74 15.47 -37.52
C ILE A 262 5.22 14.10 -38.01
N VAL A 263 4.61 13.28 -37.14
CA VAL A 263 4.11 11.95 -37.53
C VAL A 263 2.61 11.87 -37.34
N ALA A 264 1.92 11.51 -38.42
CA ALA A 264 0.47 11.38 -38.46
C ALA A 264 -0.06 10.32 -37.47
N GLU A 265 0.69 9.26 -37.17
CA GLU A 265 0.28 8.18 -36.25
C GLU A 265 1.48 7.70 -35.42
N PRO A 266 1.59 8.06 -34.12
CA PRO A 266 2.57 7.46 -33.21
C PRO A 266 2.25 5.96 -32.99
N PRO A 267 3.22 5.15 -32.49
CA PRO A 267 2.93 3.77 -32.13
C PRO A 267 1.78 3.72 -31.13
N LEU A 268 0.79 2.85 -31.37
CA LEU A 268 -0.32 2.61 -30.46
C LEU A 268 0.15 1.75 -29.28
N LEU A 269 0.98 2.34 -28.39
CA LEU A 269 1.49 1.70 -27.20
C LEU A 269 0.96 2.42 -25.95
N ALA A 270 0.19 1.72 -25.14
CA ALA A 270 -0.22 2.23 -23.83
C ALA A 270 0.97 2.32 -22.87
N LEU A 271 0.89 3.19 -21.86
CA LEU A 271 1.87 3.28 -20.78
C LEU A 271 2.05 1.97 -20.00
N GLY A 272 1.06 1.07 -20.02
CA GLY A 272 1.14 -0.26 -19.41
C GLY A 272 1.74 -1.35 -20.30
N SER A 273 2.19 -1.04 -21.52
CA SER A 273 2.70 -2.04 -22.48
C SER A 273 3.96 -2.76 -21.97
N GLU A 274 4.13 -4.05 -22.29
CA GLU A 274 5.35 -4.78 -21.95
C GLU A 274 6.58 -4.26 -22.69
N GLU A 275 7.75 -4.33 -22.04
CA GLU A 275 8.99 -3.75 -22.57
C GLU A 275 9.40 -4.34 -23.92
N LYS A 276 9.19 -5.65 -24.13
CA LYS A 276 9.46 -6.30 -25.42
C LYS A 276 8.74 -5.63 -26.60
N TYR A 277 7.49 -5.20 -26.41
CA TYR A 277 6.71 -4.53 -27.46
C TYR A 277 7.20 -3.09 -27.67
N VAL A 278 7.64 -2.44 -26.60
CA VAL A 278 8.24 -1.10 -26.66
C VAL A 278 9.56 -1.15 -27.44
N GLU A 279 10.42 -2.12 -27.14
CA GLU A 279 11.69 -2.34 -27.84
C GLU A 279 11.49 -2.65 -29.33
N GLU A 280 10.53 -3.51 -29.67
CA GLU A 280 10.18 -3.79 -31.06
C GLU A 280 9.67 -2.54 -31.81
N ALA A 281 8.85 -1.72 -31.17
CA ALA A 281 8.37 -0.47 -31.76
C ALA A 281 9.52 0.54 -31.96
N LEU A 282 10.40 0.67 -30.98
CA LEU A 282 11.61 1.49 -31.08
C LEU A 282 12.54 1.00 -32.20
N ALA A 283 12.74 -0.30 -32.33
CA ALA A 283 13.55 -0.90 -33.41
C ALA A 283 12.96 -0.56 -34.80
N LYS A 284 11.64 -0.66 -34.95
CA LYS A 284 10.94 -0.29 -36.20
C LYS A 284 11.08 1.20 -36.52
N LEU A 285 10.97 2.08 -35.51
CA LEU A 285 11.17 3.52 -35.67
C LEU A 285 12.61 3.85 -36.04
N ASN A 286 13.58 3.22 -35.40
CA ASN A 286 15.00 3.43 -35.70
C ASN A 286 15.39 2.90 -37.08
N ALA A 287 14.84 1.76 -37.50
CA ALA A 287 15.00 1.25 -38.86
C ALA A 287 14.43 2.22 -39.91
N THR A 288 13.30 2.88 -39.60
CA THR A 288 12.72 3.94 -40.45
C THR A 288 13.67 5.13 -40.59
N CYS A 289 14.40 5.49 -39.54
CA CYS A 289 15.44 6.53 -39.59
C CYS A 289 16.67 6.09 -40.39
N ALA A 290 17.09 4.82 -40.28
CA ALA A 290 18.34 4.28 -40.81
C ALA A 290 18.27 3.80 -42.28
N GLY A 291 17.10 3.42 -42.79
CA GLY A 291 16.95 2.90 -44.15
C GLY A 291 17.30 3.92 -45.26
N ASP A 292 17.71 3.41 -46.42
CA ASP A 292 18.13 4.14 -47.64
C ASP A 292 17.06 5.06 -48.27
N ALA A 293 15.91 5.25 -47.62
CA ALA A 293 14.91 6.23 -48.04
C ALA A 293 15.35 7.64 -47.63
N LEU A 294 16.41 8.16 -48.26
CA LEU A 294 16.90 9.53 -48.14
C LEU A 294 15.84 10.61 -48.48
N GLN A 295 14.64 10.20 -48.93
CA GLN A 295 13.57 11.06 -49.44
C GLN A 295 12.22 10.93 -48.72
N SER A 296 12.07 10.04 -47.72
CA SER A 296 10.81 9.98 -46.97
C SER A 296 10.73 11.14 -45.99
N SER A 297 9.77 12.06 -46.19
CA SER A 297 9.48 13.18 -45.28
C SER A 297 9.36 12.72 -43.81
N LYS A 298 8.80 11.52 -43.59
CA LYS A 298 8.69 10.90 -42.26
C LYS A 298 10.06 10.60 -41.61
N ALA A 299 11.00 10.04 -42.37
CA ALA A 299 12.34 9.70 -41.86
C ALA A 299 13.16 10.96 -41.55
N ILE A 300 13.05 11.99 -42.40
CA ILE A 300 13.71 13.29 -42.19
C ILE A 300 13.16 13.97 -40.93
N GLY A 301 11.83 13.95 -40.77
CA GLY A 301 11.16 14.48 -39.58
C GLY A 301 11.64 13.81 -38.29
N LEU A 302 11.70 12.48 -38.27
CA LEU A 302 12.16 11.72 -37.09
C LEU A 302 13.63 12.02 -36.74
N ARG A 303 14.54 12.08 -37.72
CA ARG A 303 15.95 12.46 -37.47
C ARG A 303 16.07 13.87 -36.87
N ARG A 304 15.25 14.82 -37.35
CA ARG A 304 15.20 16.17 -36.80
C ARG A 304 14.77 16.15 -35.33
N VAL A 305 13.75 15.37 -34.97
CA VAL A 305 13.31 15.24 -33.57
C VAL A 305 14.43 14.69 -32.70
N TYR A 306 15.08 13.59 -33.12
CA TYR A 306 16.22 13.03 -32.37
C TYR A 306 17.35 14.06 -32.16
N SER A 307 17.72 14.79 -33.22
CA SER A 307 18.76 15.83 -33.12
C SER A 307 18.38 16.93 -32.13
N GLN A 308 17.12 17.36 -32.12
CA GLN A 308 16.64 18.39 -31.19
C GLN A 308 16.64 17.91 -29.75
N ILE A 309 16.25 16.66 -29.50
CA ILE A 309 16.29 16.08 -28.15
C ILE A 309 17.74 16.08 -27.62
N GLU A 310 18.70 15.62 -28.42
CA GLU A 310 20.12 15.57 -28.00
C GLU A 310 20.74 16.96 -27.80
N GLU A 311 20.36 17.95 -28.61
CA GLU A 311 20.77 19.35 -28.45
C GLU A 311 20.24 19.94 -27.12
N SER A 312 18.95 19.74 -26.84
CA SER A 312 18.31 20.22 -25.60
C SER A 312 18.90 19.56 -24.35
N ARG A 313 19.18 18.25 -24.41
CA ARG A 313 19.88 17.52 -23.34
C ARG A 313 21.26 18.12 -23.07
N SER A 314 22.04 18.37 -24.13
CA SER A 314 23.38 18.96 -24.01
C SER A 314 23.33 20.36 -23.39
N THR A 315 22.33 21.16 -23.76
CA THR A 315 22.14 22.53 -23.25
C THR A 315 21.81 22.53 -21.76
N LEU A 316 20.85 21.71 -21.31
CA LEU A 316 20.50 21.60 -19.89
C LEU A 316 21.64 21.06 -19.03
N LEU A 317 22.44 20.12 -19.55
CA LEU A 317 23.64 19.64 -18.86
C LEU A 317 24.74 20.71 -18.78
N SER A 318 24.89 21.55 -19.80
CA SER A 318 25.88 22.62 -19.82
C SER A 318 25.61 23.70 -18.76
N HIS A 319 24.34 23.95 -18.44
CA HIS A 319 23.94 24.86 -17.36
C HIS A 319 24.32 24.36 -15.95
N ARG A 320 24.69 23.08 -15.79
CA ARG A 320 25.20 22.54 -14.51
C ARG A 320 26.71 22.69 -14.31
N CYS A 321 27.46 22.98 -15.38
CA CYS A 321 28.91 23.03 -15.28
C CYS A 321 29.38 24.43 -14.83
N TYR A 322 29.74 24.56 -13.56
CA TYR A 322 30.68 25.60 -13.13
C TYR A 322 32.01 25.44 -13.89
N PRO A 323 32.71 26.53 -14.25
CA PRO A 323 33.90 26.46 -15.08
C PRO A 323 35.06 25.88 -14.28
N GLY A 324 35.43 24.63 -14.54
CA GLY A 324 36.77 24.15 -14.19
C GLY A 324 36.92 22.71 -13.70
N VAL A 325 36.38 21.70 -14.39
CA VAL A 325 37.01 20.36 -14.39
C VAL A 325 36.84 19.72 -15.79
N PRO A 326 37.91 19.20 -16.43
CA PRO A 326 37.80 18.64 -17.77
C PRO A 326 37.10 17.27 -17.76
N MET A 327 36.04 17.14 -18.55
CA MET A 327 35.46 15.85 -18.92
C MET A 327 36.44 15.02 -19.76
N LYS A 328 36.77 13.80 -19.31
CA LYS A 328 37.29 12.74 -20.18
C LYS A 328 36.17 11.77 -20.55
N ARG A 329 35.95 11.63 -21.86
CA ARG A 329 35.05 10.69 -22.53
C ARG A 329 35.33 9.23 -22.12
N ARG A 330 34.27 8.45 -21.89
CA ARG A 330 33.96 7.24 -22.66
C ARG A 330 32.51 6.78 -22.42
N MET A 331 31.76 6.60 -23.51
CA MET A 331 30.50 5.86 -23.54
C MET A 331 30.77 4.37 -23.35
N SER A 332 30.01 3.72 -22.46
CA SER A 332 29.78 2.28 -22.48
C SER A 332 28.42 1.95 -21.86
N SER A 333 27.72 1.02 -22.51
CA SER A 333 26.39 0.44 -22.23
C SER A 333 26.10 0.11 -20.76
N PRO A 334 24.83 0.12 -20.29
CA PRO A 334 24.48 -0.18 -18.90
C PRO A 334 24.67 -1.65 -18.45
N ASN A 335 25.07 -2.58 -19.33
CA ASN A 335 25.07 -4.02 -19.01
C ASN A 335 26.46 -4.63 -18.70
N CYS A 336 27.44 -3.87 -18.20
CA CYS A 336 28.73 -4.50 -17.84
C CYS A 336 29.58 -3.79 -16.78
N VAL A 337 29.13 -3.67 -15.52
CA VAL A 337 30.07 -3.65 -14.37
C VAL A 337 29.38 -4.25 -13.14
N CYS A 338 29.40 -5.57 -13.03
CA CYS A 338 29.15 -6.26 -11.76
C CYS A 338 30.21 -7.33 -11.55
N VAL A 339 31.49 -6.94 -11.65
CA VAL A 339 32.63 -7.76 -11.22
C VAL A 339 33.76 -6.83 -10.77
N ASP A 340 33.63 -6.15 -9.63
CA ASP A 340 34.83 -5.73 -8.85
C ASP A 340 34.56 -5.21 -7.42
N ILE A 341 33.58 -5.77 -6.71
CA ILE A 341 33.39 -5.52 -5.25
C ILE A 341 33.74 -6.77 -4.42
N GLN A 342 34.67 -7.60 -4.91
CA GLN A 342 35.26 -8.69 -4.12
C GLN A 342 36.78 -8.54 -3.89
N ALA A 343 37.41 -7.47 -4.38
CA ALA A 343 38.88 -7.32 -4.30
C ALA A 343 39.41 -6.34 -3.23
N LYS A 344 38.57 -5.67 -2.42
CA LYS A 344 39.06 -4.67 -1.45
C LYS A 344 38.54 -4.72 -0.01
N LEU A 345 37.80 -5.76 0.39
CA LEU A 345 37.59 -6.04 1.81
C LEU A 345 38.54 -7.15 2.26
N LYS A 346 39.75 -6.75 2.64
CA LYS A 346 40.67 -7.60 3.41
C LYS A 346 40.14 -7.73 4.83
N LEU A 347 39.39 -8.80 5.12
CA LEU A 347 39.31 -9.35 6.47
C LEU A 347 40.04 -10.71 6.45
N ARG A 348 41.00 -10.84 7.38
CA ARG A 348 41.89 -12.01 7.52
C ARG A 348 41.07 -13.24 7.96
N PRO A 349 41.37 -14.45 7.46
CA PRO A 349 40.80 -15.68 7.97
C PRO A 349 41.50 -16.09 9.28
N PHE A 350 40.72 -16.57 10.25
CA PHE A 350 41.22 -17.30 11.40
C PHE A 350 41.24 -18.79 11.06
N ASP A 351 42.42 -19.39 11.21
CA ASP A 351 42.67 -20.82 11.03
C ASP A 351 41.94 -21.66 12.09
N SER A 352 41.33 -22.76 11.67
CA SER A 352 41.44 -24.00 12.43
C SER A 352 41.37 -25.21 11.49
N ALA A 353 42.46 -25.98 11.53
CA ALA A 353 42.70 -27.16 10.74
C ALA A 353 42.21 -28.43 11.46
N THR A 354 41.79 -29.38 10.62
CA THR A 354 41.96 -30.85 10.71
C THR A 354 41.15 -31.67 11.71
N GLY A 355 40.40 -32.63 11.15
CA GLY A 355 40.07 -33.89 11.81
C GLY A 355 38.82 -34.62 11.30
N ALA A 356 38.87 -35.22 10.11
CA ALA A 356 38.05 -36.41 9.80
C ALA A 356 38.85 -37.65 10.27
N PRO A 357 38.26 -38.84 10.56
CA PRO A 357 37.58 -39.61 9.50
C PRO A 357 36.43 -40.58 9.90
N SER A 358 35.58 -40.83 8.91
CA SER A 358 35.11 -42.15 8.42
C SER A 358 34.03 -43.00 9.13
N THR A 359 33.13 -43.48 8.27
CA THR A 359 32.54 -44.83 8.09
C THR A 359 31.07 -45.02 8.45
N GLY A 360 30.33 -45.63 7.51
CA GLY A 360 29.12 -46.40 7.84
C GLY A 360 27.94 -46.33 6.86
N ASN A 361 28.09 -47.00 5.70
CA ASN A 361 27.07 -47.84 5.04
C ASN A 361 25.66 -47.32 4.68
N LEU A 362 25.47 -47.18 3.36
CA LEU A 362 24.28 -47.57 2.54
C LEU A 362 23.77 -48.99 2.88
N PRO A 363 22.54 -49.46 2.47
CA PRO A 363 21.94 -49.17 1.15
C PRO A 363 20.38 -49.17 1.00
N LEU A 364 19.95 -48.70 -0.19
CA LEU A 364 18.98 -49.24 -1.20
C LEU A 364 17.66 -49.89 -0.69
N SER A 365 16.48 -49.81 -1.31
CA SER A 365 16.05 -49.78 -2.72
C SER A 365 14.53 -49.42 -2.71
N GLU A 366 13.96 -48.58 -3.59
CA GLU A 366 13.55 -48.83 -4.99
C GLU A 366 12.08 -49.32 -5.15
N VAL A 367 11.43 -48.84 -6.23
CA VAL A 367 10.16 -49.32 -6.88
C VAL A 367 8.85 -48.78 -6.25
N VAL A 368 7.96 -47.96 -6.83
CA VAL A 368 7.39 -47.65 -8.18
C VAL A 368 5.89 -48.03 -8.24
N ASP A 369 5.08 -47.00 -8.56
CA ASP A 369 3.74 -46.91 -9.21
C ASP A 369 2.48 -47.62 -8.70
N VAL A 370 1.35 -46.87 -8.63
CA VAL A 370 0.19 -46.89 -9.58
C VAL A 370 -1.06 -46.21 -8.94
N GLU A 371 -1.85 -45.54 -9.79
CA GLU A 371 -2.97 -44.61 -9.56
C GLU A 371 -4.32 -45.17 -9.02
N ARG A 372 -5.00 -44.34 -8.19
CA ARG A 372 -6.47 -44.00 -8.03
C ARG A 372 -7.51 -45.13 -7.76
N PRO A 373 -8.74 -44.89 -7.21
CA PRO A 373 -9.48 -43.62 -6.97
C PRO A 373 -10.15 -43.47 -5.56
N MET A 374 -10.90 -42.38 -5.42
CA MET A 374 -11.72 -41.85 -4.29
C MET A 374 -12.24 -42.81 -3.21
N ASP A 375 -12.13 -42.38 -1.94
CA ASP A 375 -13.24 -42.41 -0.97
C ASP A 375 -13.04 -41.39 0.16
N VAL A 376 -14.16 -40.86 0.63
CA VAL A 376 -14.33 -39.84 1.67
C VAL A 376 -14.23 -40.53 3.02
N ASP A 377 -13.39 -40.04 3.94
CA ASP A 377 -13.65 -40.16 5.37
C ASP A 377 -12.93 -39.09 6.19
N ALA A 378 -13.65 -38.66 7.23
CA ALA A 378 -13.26 -37.70 8.23
C ALA A 378 -12.35 -38.32 9.30
N ASP A 379 -11.83 -37.44 10.16
CA ASP A 379 -11.00 -37.66 11.35
C ASP A 379 -9.46 -37.71 11.17
N GLY A 380 -8.83 -36.68 11.74
CA GLY A 380 -7.93 -36.90 12.87
C GLY A 380 -6.43 -36.90 12.57
N SER A 381 -5.74 -35.90 13.15
CA SER A 381 -4.29 -35.87 13.39
C SER A 381 -3.39 -35.54 12.18
N SER A 382 -3.23 -34.24 11.92
CA SER A 382 -1.98 -33.70 11.37
C SER A 382 -1.13 -33.20 12.53
N SER A 383 0.00 -33.88 12.76
CA SER A 383 1.04 -33.45 13.68
C SER A 383 1.51 -32.04 13.32
N CYS A 384 1.34 -31.08 14.25
CA CYS A 384 2.03 -29.81 14.21
C CYS A 384 3.54 -30.07 14.29
N ALA A 385 4.22 -30.03 13.13
CA ALA A 385 5.62 -29.67 13.14
C ALA A 385 5.65 -28.18 13.52
N GLU A 386 6.06 -27.88 14.75
CA GLU A 386 6.39 -26.52 15.17
C GLU A 386 7.36 -25.95 14.15
N ALA A 387 6.92 -24.95 13.39
CA ALA A 387 7.80 -24.19 12.51
C ALA A 387 8.80 -23.45 13.40
N GLU A 388 10.10 -23.68 13.17
CA GLU A 388 11.13 -22.92 13.86
C GLU A 388 10.87 -21.40 13.69
N PRO A 389 11.06 -20.58 14.73
CA PRO A 389 10.83 -19.15 14.67
C PRO A 389 11.77 -18.53 13.63
N ASN A 390 11.21 -18.17 12.47
CA ASN A 390 11.95 -17.53 11.40
C ASN A 390 12.32 -16.11 11.85
N VAL A 391 13.56 -15.92 12.31
CA VAL A 391 14.12 -14.64 12.82
C VAL A 391 13.92 -13.47 11.83
N ASN A 392 13.75 -13.74 10.53
CA ASN A 392 13.44 -12.73 9.51
C ASN A 392 11.99 -12.20 9.54
N ARG A 393 11.10 -12.79 10.35
CA ARG A 393 9.71 -12.36 10.56
C ARG A 393 9.48 -11.72 11.92
N ASP A 394 10.55 -11.47 12.69
CA ASP A 394 10.43 -10.65 13.89
C ASP A 394 9.86 -9.30 13.46
N LEU A 395 8.77 -8.89 14.11
CA LEU A 395 8.10 -7.65 13.83
C LEU A 395 9.11 -6.51 13.80
N LYS A 396 10.03 -6.44 14.78
CA LYS A 396 11.07 -5.41 14.80
C LYS A 396 11.95 -5.40 13.53
N VAL A 397 12.28 -6.57 12.98
CA VAL A 397 13.06 -6.72 11.75
C VAL A 397 12.25 -6.30 10.51
N ILE A 398 10.97 -6.68 10.45
CA ILE A 398 10.05 -6.28 9.38
C ILE A 398 9.96 -4.75 9.33
N LEU A 399 9.87 -4.10 10.48
CA LEU A 399 9.70 -2.65 10.57
C LEU A 399 10.95 -1.87 10.21
N THR A 400 12.11 -2.34 10.66
CA THR A 400 13.38 -1.72 10.25
C THR A 400 13.63 -1.81 8.73
N LYS A 401 13.17 -2.88 8.07
CA LYS A 401 13.30 -3.01 6.60
C LYS A 401 12.33 -2.09 5.85
N LEU A 402 11.18 -1.75 6.43
CA LEU A 402 10.22 -0.83 5.85
C LEU A 402 10.66 0.63 6.00
N ASP A 403 11.24 0.98 7.15
CA ASP A 403 11.85 2.30 7.41
C ASP A 403 13.02 2.59 6.45
N ASP A 404 13.91 1.62 6.21
CA ASP A 404 15.03 1.77 5.27
C ASP A 404 14.54 1.97 3.82
N SER A 405 13.41 1.37 3.45
CA SER A 405 12.85 1.51 2.11
C SER A 405 12.29 2.91 1.87
N LEU A 406 11.68 3.56 2.88
CA LEU A 406 11.19 4.94 2.82
C LEU A 406 12.32 5.98 2.94
N LEU A 407 13.35 5.71 3.75
CA LEU A 407 14.52 6.60 3.89
C LEU A 407 15.44 6.55 2.67
N SER A 408 15.52 5.41 1.98
CA SER A 408 16.21 5.30 0.69
C SER A 408 15.50 6.07 -0.44
N GLU A 409 14.19 6.35 -0.27
CA GLU A 409 13.38 7.13 -1.21
C GLU A 409 13.49 8.65 -1.00
N LEU A 410 14.10 9.11 0.11
CA LEU A 410 14.15 10.54 0.48
C LEU A 410 15.55 11.13 0.69
N THR A 411 16.62 10.35 0.52
CA THR A 411 17.99 10.84 0.76
C THR A 411 18.81 10.98 -0.53
N PRO A 412 19.15 12.21 -0.96
CA PRO A 412 20.34 12.44 -1.76
C PRO A 412 21.57 12.08 -0.91
N SER A 413 22.47 11.28 -1.46
CA SER A 413 23.77 11.01 -0.86
C SER A 413 24.58 12.31 -0.73
N GLU A 414 24.77 12.80 0.50
CA GLU A 414 25.75 13.83 0.84
C GLU A 414 26.79 13.28 1.84
N PRO A 415 28.03 13.81 1.84
CA PRO A 415 29.20 13.19 2.45
C PRO A 415 29.32 13.46 3.96
N ASP A 416 30.18 12.66 4.61
CA ASP A 416 30.46 12.62 6.06
C ASP A 416 30.68 13.99 6.76
N PRO A 417 30.41 14.09 8.09
CA PRO A 417 30.24 15.36 8.78
C PRO A 417 31.55 15.92 9.37
N GLU A 418 31.70 17.25 9.35
CA GLU A 418 32.58 17.96 10.28
C GLU A 418 31.88 19.13 10.99
N SER A 419 31.93 19.04 12.33
CA SER A 419 31.91 20.10 13.35
C SER A 419 30.59 20.75 13.81
N GLU A 420 30.32 20.51 15.10
CA GLU A 420 29.36 21.16 15.99
C GLU A 420 29.63 22.67 16.18
N VAL A 421 28.58 23.50 16.31
CA VAL A 421 28.44 24.54 17.36
C VAL A 421 26.94 24.83 17.60
N ALA A 422 26.55 24.90 18.88
CA ALA A 422 25.22 25.17 19.40
C ALA A 422 24.81 26.67 19.42
N VAL A 423 23.49 26.92 19.45
CA VAL A 423 22.72 27.85 20.34
C VAL A 423 21.55 28.55 19.61
N GLY A 424 20.35 28.46 20.18
CA GLY A 424 19.38 29.56 20.16
C GLY A 424 17.92 29.23 19.78
N LYS A 425 17.06 29.07 20.79
CA LYS A 425 15.59 29.01 20.66
C LYS A 425 15.02 30.25 19.93
N ASN A 426 14.11 30.06 18.98
CA ASN A 426 12.89 30.87 18.78
C ASN A 426 12.02 30.33 17.61
N LYS A 427 10.72 30.15 17.88
CA LYS A 427 9.53 30.13 16.97
C LYS A 427 9.55 29.23 15.71
N PRO A 428 8.59 28.30 15.53
CA PRO A 428 8.34 27.75 14.21
C PRO A 428 7.54 28.79 13.41
N ALA A 429 8.20 29.47 12.49
CA ALA A 429 7.52 29.96 11.31
C ALA A 429 7.40 28.76 10.36
N ALA A 430 6.22 28.57 9.77
CA ALA A 430 5.99 27.57 8.74
C ALA A 430 7.02 27.75 7.62
N GLU A 431 8.03 26.88 7.59
CA GLU A 431 8.85 26.66 6.42
C GLU A 431 7.92 26.02 5.39
N GLY A 432 7.79 26.65 4.22
CA GLY A 432 6.99 26.11 3.12
C GLY A 432 7.55 24.77 2.70
N GLU A 433 6.88 23.69 3.10
CA GLU A 433 7.18 22.36 2.60
C GLU A 433 6.91 22.35 1.09
N VAL A 434 7.98 22.35 0.30
CA VAL A 434 7.90 22.11 -1.14
C VAL A 434 7.29 20.74 -1.34
N THR A 435 6.07 20.69 -1.86
CA THR A 435 5.40 19.41 -2.15
C THR A 435 6.11 18.74 -3.34
N PRO A 436 6.75 17.57 -3.17
CA PRO A 436 7.48 16.93 -4.25
C PRO A 436 6.55 16.47 -5.39
N LEU A 437 7.04 16.40 -6.63
CA LEU A 437 6.27 15.83 -7.74
C LEU A 437 6.00 14.34 -7.50
N CYS A 438 6.88 13.65 -6.78
CA CYS A 438 6.65 12.29 -6.30
C CYS A 438 5.41 12.16 -5.39
N PHE A 439 5.10 13.16 -4.56
CA PHE A 439 3.86 13.15 -3.77
C PHE A 439 2.63 13.31 -4.69
N MET A 440 2.70 14.22 -5.65
CA MET A 440 1.63 14.40 -6.63
C MET A 440 1.37 13.15 -7.46
N HIS A 441 2.42 12.40 -7.81
CA HIS A 441 2.29 11.11 -8.48
C HIS A 441 1.40 10.14 -7.73
N TYR A 442 1.60 10.01 -6.41
CA TYR A 442 0.79 9.17 -5.54
C TYR A 442 -0.67 9.67 -5.48
N LEU A 443 -0.83 10.98 -5.28
CA LEU A 443 -2.16 11.59 -5.22
C LEU A 443 -2.93 11.38 -6.53
N TRP A 444 -2.30 11.62 -7.68
CA TRP A 444 -2.92 11.42 -9.00
C TRP A 444 -3.28 9.96 -9.26
N SER A 445 -2.48 8.99 -8.80
CA SER A 445 -2.86 7.59 -8.92
C SER A 445 -4.11 7.23 -8.11
N GLY A 446 -4.32 7.85 -6.95
CA GLY A 446 -5.46 7.56 -6.08
C GLY A 446 -6.75 8.32 -6.42
N VAL A 447 -6.67 9.47 -7.09
CA VAL A 447 -7.87 10.25 -7.49
C VAL A 447 -8.31 10.02 -8.93
N ALA A 448 -7.48 9.35 -9.73
CA ALA A 448 -7.81 9.04 -11.13
C ALA A 448 -8.99 8.08 -11.24
N ASN A 449 -9.54 7.99 -12.45
CA ASN A 449 -10.72 7.18 -12.77
C ASN A 449 -12.00 7.69 -12.08
N HIS A 450 -12.09 9.00 -11.84
CA HIS A 450 -13.13 9.61 -11.01
C HIS A 450 -14.57 9.33 -11.50
N ASP A 451 -14.77 9.09 -12.79
CA ASP A 451 -16.09 8.80 -13.37
C ASP A 451 -16.55 7.35 -13.15
N GLN A 452 -15.62 6.40 -13.03
CA GLN A 452 -15.94 4.96 -12.91
C GLN A 452 -15.74 4.42 -11.51
N ASP A 453 -14.76 4.94 -10.78
CA ASP A 453 -14.43 4.54 -9.42
C ASP A 453 -14.10 5.79 -8.57
N PRO A 454 -15.11 6.63 -8.27
CA PRO A 454 -14.91 7.83 -7.48
C PRO A 454 -14.50 7.48 -6.06
N LEU A 455 -13.58 8.26 -5.49
CA LEU A 455 -13.32 8.22 -4.06
C LEU A 455 -14.62 8.43 -3.25
N PRO A 456 -14.79 7.72 -2.12
CA PRO A 456 -16.04 7.76 -1.39
C PRO A 456 -16.43 9.18 -0.94
N HIS A 457 -17.72 9.51 -1.10
CA HIS A 457 -18.31 10.78 -0.67
C HIS A 457 -19.77 10.55 -0.25
N TYR A 458 -20.01 10.58 1.06
CA TYR A 458 -21.34 10.43 1.64
C TYR A 458 -21.40 11.16 2.98
N VAL A 459 -21.80 12.43 2.95
CA VAL A 459 -21.98 13.23 4.17
C VAL A 459 -23.34 12.91 4.78
N SER A 460 -23.33 12.03 5.78
CA SER A 460 -24.54 11.53 6.44
C SER A 460 -25.22 12.60 7.29
N THR A 461 -26.54 12.51 7.41
CA THR A 461 -27.34 13.28 8.37
C THR A 461 -27.19 12.73 9.79
N VAL A 462 -27.52 13.55 10.80
CA VAL A 462 -27.49 13.14 12.22
C VAL A 462 -28.34 11.89 12.49
N GLN A 463 -29.46 11.74 11.77
CA GLN A 463 -30.34 10.57 11.88
C GLN A 463 -29.66 9.31 11.33
N GLU A 464 -29.09 9.36 10.11
CA GLU A 464 -28.39 8.21 9.52
C GLU A 464 -27.19 7.79 10.37
N GLN A 465 -26.44 8.75 10.91
CA GLN A 465 -25.34 8.49 11.84
C GLN A 465 -25.83 7.77 13.10
N GLN A 466 -26.99 8.15 13.64
CA GLN A 466 -27.59 7.50 14.81
C GLN A 466 -28.05 6.07 14.49
N GLU A 467 -28.73 5.87 13.37
CA GLU A 467 -29.16 4.54 12.92
C GLU A 467 -27.96 3.61 12.71
N MET A 468 -26.87 4.10 12.12
CA MET A 468 -25.65 3.32 11.95
C MET A 468 -24.98 2.97 13.28
N ARG A 469 -24.92 3.92 14.24
CA ARG A 469 -24.42 3.63 15.59
C ARG A 469 -25.25 2.55 16.28
N GLU A 470 -26.59 2.60 16.18
CA GLU A 470 -27.47 1.59 16.77
C GLU A 470 -27.24 0.20 16.16
N VAL A 471 -26.98 0.12 14.85
CA VAL A 471 -26.63 -1.14 14.18
C VAL A 471 -25.30 -1.68 14.71
N ILE A 472 -24.26 -0.84 14.80
CA ILE A 472 -22.94 -1.23 15.33
C ILE A 472 -23.06 -1.66 16.80
N GLU A 473 -23.77 -0.89 17.64
CA GLU A 473 -24.04 -1.25 19.05
C GLU A 473 -24.74 -2.61 19.13
N GLY A 474 -25.80 -2.82 18.35
CA GLY A 474 -26.55 -4.06 18.33
C GLY A 474 -25.70 -5.25 17.92
N PHE A 475 -24.78 -5.07 16.98
CA PHE A 475 -23.81 -6.07 16.54
C PHE A 475 -22.76 -6.38 17.62
N LEU A 476 -22.10 -5.35 18.17
CA LEU A 476 -21.05 -5.51 19.18
C LEU A 476 -21.57 -6.14 20.48
N ASN A 477 -22.81 -5.85 20.89
CA ASN A 477 -23.47 -6.46 22.05
C ASN A 477 -23.58 -7.99 22.00
N ARG A 478 -23.34 -8.60 20.84
CA ARG A 478 -23.43 -10.07 20.63
C ARG A 478 -22.06 -10.73 20.57
N LEU A 479 -21.01 -9.93 20.50
CA LEU A 479 -19.63 -10.40 20.54
C LEU A 479 -19.15 -10.41 21.98
N HIS A 480 -18.11 -11.18 22.26
CA HIS A 480 -17.38 -11.01 23.50
C HIS A 480 -16.48 -9.76 23.42
N ASN A 481 -15.87 -9.37 24.53
CA ASN A 481 -15.07 -8.15 24.58
C ASN A 481 -13.84 -8.21 23.65
N PRO A 482 -13.51 -7.12 22.94
CA PRO A 482 -12.24 -6.96 22.25
C PRO A 482 -11.08 -6.84 23.26
N CYS A 483 -9.86 -7.06 22.79
CA CYS A 483 -8.65 -6.87 23.58
C CYS A 483 -8.21 -5.39 23.63
N VAL A 484 -8.44 -4.67 22.54
CA VAL A 484 -8.13 -3.24 22.38
C VAL A 484 -9.08 -2.66 21.33
N ILE A 485 -9.45 -1.39 21.52
CA ILE A 485 -10.26 -0.63 20.56
C ILE A 485 -9.42 0.52 20.03
N THR A 486 -9.24 0.57 18.71
CA THR A 486 -8.59 1.69 18.02
C THR A 486 -9.66 2.52 17.32
N VAL A 487 -9.54 3.85 17.44
CA VAL A 487 -10.45 4.80 16.80
C VAL A 487 -9.66 5.85 16.04
N ALA A 488 -10.02 5.95 14.78
CA ALA A 488 -9.39 6.76 13.78
C ALA A 488 -10.28 7.97 13.48
N ARG A 489 -9.78 9.20 13.71
CA ARG A 489 -10.63 10.40 13.53
C ARG A 489 -10.77 10.84 12.08
N SER A 490 -9.85 10.43 11.19
CA SER A 490 -9.73 10.85 9.79
C SER A 490 -9.95 12.38 9.60
N VAL A 491 -9.27 13.15 10.46
CA VAL A 491 -9.32 14.64 10.43
C VAL A 491 -8.19 15.18 9.56
N ASN A 492 -6.98 14.63 9.72
CA ASN A 492 -5.79 15.15 9.05
C ASN A 492 -5.82 14.94 7.54
N ASP A 493 -6.46 13.85 7.09
CA ASP A 493 -6.72 13.54 5.68
C ASP A 493 -8.01 14.19 5.14
N ASN A 494 -8.82 14.78 6.02
CA ASN A 494 -10.10 15.43 5.75
C ASN A 494 -11.22 14.50 5.24
N TYR A 495 -11.13 13.19 5.45
CA TYR A 495 -12.21 12.26 5.08
C TYR A 495 -13.41 12.35 6.01
N THR A 496 -13.23 12.65 7.30
CA THR A 496 -14.36 12.93 8.19
C THR A 496 -14.74 14.42 8.12
N PRO A 497 -16.01 14.78 7.85
CA PRO A 497 -16.44 16.18 7.85
C PRO A 497 -16.13 16.89 9.16
N ALA A 498 -15.34 17.98 9.09
CA ALA A 498 -14.76 18.63 10.26
C ALA A 498 -15.80 19.12 11.29
N ASP A 499 -17.00 19.51 10.82
CA ASP A 499 -18.13 19.94 11.65
C ASP A 499 -18.83 18.77 12.38
N GLN A 500 -18.59 17.54 11.96
CA GLN A 500 -19.21 16.32 12.51
C GLN A 500 -18.27 15.51 13.42
N VAL A 501 -16.96 15.73 13.34
CA VAL A 501 -15.94 14.94 14.08
C VAL A 501 -16.25 14.83 15.58
N GLN A 502 -16.54 15.96 16.24
CA GLN A 502 -16.75 15.97 17.70
C GLN A 502 -18.00 15.19 18.11
N SER A 503 -19.10 15.34 17.37
CA SER A 503 -20.36 14.65 17.67
C SER A 503 -20.28 13.16 17.34
N LEU A 504 -19.58 12.78 16.26
CA LEU A 504 -19.31 11.39 15.89
C LEU A 504 -18.43 10.70 16.93
N GLN A 505 -17.31 11.32 17.33
CA GLN A 505 -16.40 10.80 18.35
C GLN A 505 -17.15 10.58 19.68
N LEU A 506 -17.88 11.59 20.16
CA LEU A 506 -18.64 11.46 21.41
C LEU A 506 -19.72 10.39 21.32
N GLY A 507 -20.47 10.37 20.21
CA GLY A 507 -21.53 9.38 19.98
C GLY A 507 -21.01 7.95 19.95
N LEU A 508 -19.83 7.73 19.32
CA LEU A 508 -19.17 6.43 19.30
C LEU A 508 -18.68 6.04 20.70
N LEU A 509 -18.04 6.94 21.45
CA LEU A 509 -17.58 6.62 22.81
C LEU A 509 -18.74 6.25 23.74
N GLN A 510 -19.87 6.97 23.64
CA GLN A 510 -21.09 6.62 24.38
C GLN A 510 -21.68 5.27 23.96
N ALA A 511 -21.61 4.94 22.66
CA ALA A 511 -22.03 3.64 22.13
C ALA A 511 -21.17 2.50 22.72
N LEU A 512 -19.84 2.67 22.72
CA LEU A 512 -18.91 1.70 23.28
C LEU A 512 -19.11 1.54 24.80
N GLU A 513 -19.34 2.64 25.52
CA GLU A 513 -19.67 2.62 26.95
C GLU A 513 -20.96 1.86 27.25
N ARG A 514 -22.00 2.00 26.42
CA ARG A 514 -23.23 1.21 26.54
C ARG A 514 -23.01 -0.28 26.32
N VAL A 515 -22.14 -0.64 25.38
CA VAL A 515 -21.86 -2.05 25.01
C VAL A 515 -20.98 -2.74 26.05
N TYR A 516 -19.85 -2.13 26.42
CA TYR A 516 -18.83 -2.77 27.26
C TYR A 516 -18.90 -2.35 28.73
N GLY A 517 -19.53 -1.22 29.03
CA GLY A 517 -19.62 -0.66 30.37
C GLY A 517 -18.50 0.32 30.69
N GLN A 518 -18.84 1.33 31.48
CA GLN A 518 -17.97 2.45 31.87
C GLN A 518 -16.72 2.01 32.65
N ASP A 519 -16.83 0.96 33.47
CA ASP A 519 -15.73 0.49 34.32
C ASP A 519 -14.65 -0.30 33.55
N LEU A 520 -14.95 -0.74 32.32
CA LEU A 520 -14.04 -1.56 31.51
C LEU A 520 -13.28 -0.76 30.44
N LEU A 521 -13.70 0.48 30.18
CA LEU A 521 -13.12 1.31 29.13
C LEU A 521 -12.20 2.38 29.71
N SER A 522 -10.91 2.31 29.36
CA SER A 522 -10.00 3.44 29.47
C SER A 522 -9.87 4.13 28.12
N VAL A 523 -9.98 5.46 28.08
CA VAL A 523 -9.81 6.23 26.84
C VAL A 523 -8.47 6.93 26.86
N THR A 524 -7.68 6.74 25.81
CA THR A 524 -6.46 7.52 25.55
C THR A 524 -6.62 8.27 24.23
N LEU A 525 -6.37 9.58 24.27
CA LEU A 525 -6.44 10.44 23.09
C LEU A 525 -5.01 10.78 22.63
N ASP A 526 -4.63 10.26 21.47
CA ASP A 526 -3.31 10.47 20.87
C ASP A 526 -3.43 11.26 19.56
N TYR A 527 -3.63 12.56 19.68
CA TYR A 527 -3.65 13.51 18.57
C TYR A 527 -3.36 14.93 19.06
N GLU A 528 -2.99 15.82 18.14
CA GLU A 528 -2.66 17.21 18.47
C GLU A 528 -3.82 17.95 19.14
N ASN A 529 -3.51 18.72 20.19
CA ASN A 529 -4.48 19.52 20.95
C ASN A 529 -5.62 18.71 21.61
N SER A 530 -5.40 17.43 21.92
CA SER A 530 -6.40 16.56 22.56
C SER A 530 -6.78 16.94 24.00
N GLU A 531 -6.04 17.86 24.65
CA GLU A 531 -6.27 18.25 26.05
C GLU A 531 -7.68 18.79 26.31
N ALA A 532 -8.23 19.57 25.38
CA ALA A 532 -9.58 20.12 25.51
C ALA A 532 -10.63 19.01 25.46
N ASP A 533 -10.49 18.08 24.51
CA ASP A 533 -11.37 16.93 24.35
C ASP A 533 -11.25 15.98 25.56
N ALA A 534 -10.03 15.75 26.06
CA ALA A 534 -9.80 14.95 27.25
C ALA A 534 -10.51 15.53 28.48
N ASN A 535 -10.42 16.85 28.69
CA ASN A 535 -11.10 17.52 29.79
C ASN A 535 -12.63 17.46 29.64
N HIS A 536 -13.13 17.61 28.41
CA HIS A 536 -14.55 17.48 28.11
C HIS A 536 -15.05 16.06 28.41
N LEU A 537 -14.37 15.02 27.93
CA LEU A 537 -14.72 13.63 28.20
C LEU A 537 -14.65 13.29 29.69
N LYS A 538 -13.63 13.76 30.42
CA LYS A 538 -13.56 13.63 31.88
C LYS A 538 -14.77 14.27 32.58
N SER A 539 -15.22 15.44 32.10
CA SER A 539 -16.41 16.11 32.66
C SER A 539 -17.71 15.33 32.44
N LEU A 540 -17.75 14.48 31.41
CA LEU A 540 -18.85 13.58 31.12
C LEU A 540 -18.76 12.23 31.85
N GLY A 541 -17.69 12.00 32.62
CA GLY A 541 -17.49 10.79 33.42
C GLY A 541 -16.66 9.71 32.74
N PHE A 542 -16.08 9.95 31.56
CA PHE A 542 -15.18 8.98 30.93
C PHE A 542 -13.86 8.87 31.70
N HIS A 543 -13.37 7.64 31.87
CA HIS A 543 -12.06 7.37 32.43
C HIS A 543 -10.97 7.62 31.36
N VAL A 544 -10.49 8.87 31.28
CA VAL A 544 -9.46 9.29 30.32
C VAL A 544 -8.07 9.26 30.95
N VAL A 545 -7.17 8.51 30.33
CA VAL A 545 -5.80 8.23 30.79
C VAL A 545 -4.80 8.87 29.81
N SER A 546 -3.69 9.40 30.32
CA SER A 546 -2.63 9.95 29.46
C SER A 546 -1.88 8.84 28.71
N PRO A 547 -1.33 9.11 27.52
CA PRO A 547 -0.50 8.13 26.78
C PRO A 547 0.67 7.59 27.61
N GLU A 548 1.26 8.44 28.46
CA GLU A 548 2.36 8.05 29.35
C GLU A 548 1.89 7.02 30.39
N GLU A 549 0.75 7.24 31.04
CA GLU A 549 0.18 6.34 32.05
C GLU A 549 -0.20 4.96 31.46
N GLN A 550 -0.71 4.92 30.23
CA GLN A 550 -1.03 3.68 29.51
C GLN A 550 0.23 2.81 29.26
N SER A 551 1.36 3.45 28.91
CA SER A 551 2.64 2.76 28.71
C SER A 551 3.17 2.09 29.99
N PHE A 552 2.90 2.68 31.16
CA PHE A 552 3.28 2.14 32.47
C PHE A 552 2.35 1.01 32.94
N ALA A 553 1.06 1.06 32.61
CA ALA A 553 0.09 0.00 32.90
C ALA A 553 0.41 -1.27 32.08
N SER A 554 0.73 -1.11 30.80
CA SER A 554 1.06 -2.21 29.88
C SER A 554 2.28 -3.03 30.30
N ARG A 555 3.26 -2.41 30.98
CA ARG A 555 4.45 -3.11 31.51
C ARG A 555 4.17 -4.06 32.69
N ARG A 556 3.00 -3.96 33.34
CA ARG A 556 2.66 -4.82 34.49
C ARG A 556 1.96 -6.13 34.11
N ILE A 557 1.56 -6.30 32.86
CA ILE A 557 0.92 -7.53 32.39
C ILE A 557 2.00 -8.51 31.90
N SER A 558 2.76 -9.07 32.84
CA SER A 558 3.52 -10.31 32.58
C SER A 558 2.62 -11.52 32.87
N PRO A 559 2.63 -12.59 32.06
CA PRO A 559 1.75 -13.73 32.29
C PRO A 559 2.17 -14.46 33.58
N ILE A 560 1.27 -14.54 34.56
CA ILE A 560 1.46 -15.44 35.70
C ILE A 560 1.40 -16.87 35.15
N SER A 561 2.55 -17.52 35.17
CA SER A 561 2.74 -18.94 34.88
C SER A 561 1.70 -19.80 35.63
N SER A 562 1.17 -20.77 34.89
CA SER A 562 0.28 -21.85 35.34
C SER A 562 0.57 -22.37 36.75
N ALA A 563 -0.45 -22.43 37.60
CA ALA A 563 -0.49 -23.36 38.72
C ALA A 563 -1.90 -23.96 38.86
N ARG A 564 -1.89 -25.28 38.90
CA ARG A 564 -2.99 -26.24 38.79
C ARG A 564 -4.17 -26.02 39.74
N SER A 565 -5.31 -26.43 39.22
CA SER A 565 -6.59 -26.72 39.87
C SER A 565 -6.47 -27.60 41.12
N ASP A 566 -7.10 -27.17 42.21
CA ASP A 566 -7.84 -28.07 43.10
C ASP A 566 -9.29 -27.59 43.11
N ALA A 567 -10.17 -28.36 42.49
CA ALA A 567 -11.59 -28.07 42.38
C ALA A 567 -12.38 -28.76 43.50
N THR A 568 -13.35 -28.04 44.07
CA THR A 568 -14.56 -28.66 44.63
C THR A 568 -15.78 -28.11 43.90
N VAL A 569 -16.64 -29.04 43.52
CA VAL A 569 -17.78 -28.94 42.60
C VAL A 569 -18.89 -28.00 43.08
N GLY A 570 -19.39 -27.16 42.17
CA GLY A 570 -20.77 -26.65 42.20
C GLY A 570 -20.92 -25.14 41.99
N GLY A 571 -21.47 -24.73 40.84
CA GLY A 571 -21.98 -23.35 40.63
C GLY A 571 -21.75 -22.81 39.23
N TYR A 572 -22.82 -22.35 38.60
CA TYR A 572 -22.89 -21.77 37.26
C TYR A 572 -22.02 -20.51 37.06
N ARG A 573 -21.70 -20.24 35.77
CA ARG A 573 -20.93 -19.12 35.19
C ARG A 573 -19.42 -19.16 35.46
N ASN A 574 -18.69 -19.74 34.51
CA ASN A 574 -17.32 -19.30 34.25
C ASN A 574 -17.41 -17.89 33.66
N GLU A 575 -17.17 -16.86 34.47
CA GLU A 575 -16.77 -15.56 33.96
C GLU A 575 -15.48 -15.75 33.13
N PRO A 576 -15.47 -15.43 31.82
CA PRO A 576 -14.21 -15.27 31.13
C PRO A 576 -13.54 -14.05 31.74
N GLY A 577 -12.28 -14.22 32.13
CA GLY A 577 -11.52 -13.29 32.96
C GLY A 577 -11.77 -11.82 32.67
N ARG A 578 -12.07 -11.10 33.76
CA ARG A 578 -11.94 -9.66 33.95
C ARG A 578 -10.62 -9.18 33.32
N LYS A 579 -10.69 -8.75 32.07
CA LYS A 579 -9.61 -8.07 31.36
C LYS A 579 -10.15 -6.69 31.03
N ASP A 580 -9.51 -5.68 31.59
CA ASP A 580 -9.77 -4.30 31.22
C ASP A 580 -9.56 -4.16 29.71
N ILE A 581 -10.42 -3.41 29.03
CA ILE A 581 -10.29 -3.11 27.60
C ILE A 581 -9.47 -1.83 27.50
N VAL A 582 -8.32 -1.94 26.83
CA VAL A 582 -7.39 -0.82 26.64
C VAL A 582 -7.83 0.05 25.48
#